data_AF-A0A7V5WEM2-F1
#
_entry.id   AF-A0A7V5WEM2-F1
#
_cell.length_a   1.000
_cell.length_b   1.000
_cell.length_c   1.000
_cell.angle_alpha   90.00
_cell.angle_beta   90.00
_cell.angle_gamma   90.00
#
_symmetry.space_group_name_H-M   'P 1'
#
loop_
_entity.id
_entity.type
_entity.pdbx_description
1 polymer ?
#
loop_
_entity_poly.entity_id
_entity_poly.type
_entity_poly.pdbx_seq_one_letter_code
_entity_poly.pdbx_strand_id
1 'polypeptide(L)'
;EPDAVYGLEIPAGQTVSYLTLDDVRVVGADGDAIESELGFKVDTTASLFHLTVTDSSFENCDIGWYFAKHGDWGPGGSQVRYITVTRTIFRDNDYKGIYVEKLSDALFEDCTVTHNGYTDFWNSRWNAGFDINLKGEETYQNLTFRDMTFTDNGLGYQEGVGLMIKGRDDGPTYGAHPATLMTVTIEGGRFVGNERGIRFGEPGKENATPTGVQIHHAVITGNVQTYAGSDGSGYGGVVNHTLSPIDATLNDWGVYDLPSIEAQIYHQADDSTTAEVVYYEIALASDKSSLLANGIASATVTGTLSGLLYPAGQVISFTTNLGTLSAVTGTTDVSGSVAVFITSTVAGQATVVGTAGMGGNHLQQDTVPIAFTTPGLDHFHFYLLQNQVAGEGFPVAISARDADDVILTRFDGAAILTDTTGTLQPAGAIQFHHGVWNGHLTVTQAYVGDVLTATYVLDGDKTGFSQPFDVAHNLPVTLSLTPPTAAITAGERVTYTVVATDGYSNSWDATADALFLIEDGAGGAWTGSVYTAQYSGTWQITATVDGVSQTAALHVERGPLAGI
;
A
#
# COMPACT_ATOMS: atom_id res chain seq x y z
N GLU A 1 35.35 -49.80 7.53
CA GLU A 1 34.53 -49.33 6.39
C GLU A 1 34.71 -50.36 5.27
N PRO A 2 33.70 -50.66 4.44
CA PRO A 2 33.90 -51.53 3.27
C PRO A 2 35.00 -50.95 2.36
N ASP A 3 35.68 -51.79 1.57
CA ASP A 3 36.57 -51.31 0.51
C ASP A 3 35.72 -50.57 -0.52
N ALA A 4 35.73 -49.24 -0.45
CA ALA A 4 34.84 -48.36 -1.19
C ALA A 4 35.61 -47.58 -2.26
N VAL A 5 34.93 -47.27 -3.37
CA VAL A 5 35.45 -46.40 -4.43
C VAL A 5 34.83 -45.03 -4.25
N TYR A 6 35.69 -44.02 -4.14
CA TYR A 6 35.28 -42.65 -3.88
C TYR A 6 35.41 -41.80 -5.14
N GLY A 7 34.36 -41.06 -5.48
CA GLY A 7 34.44 -40.01 -6.50
C GLY A 7 35.31 -38.85 -6.02
N LEU A 8 34.91 -38.24 -4.91
CA LEU A 8 35.65 -37.21 -4.17
C LEU A 8 35.86 -37.67 -2.73
N GLU A 9 37.04 -37.40 -2.15
CA GLU A 9 37.35 -37.78 -0.77
C GLU A 9 38.08 -36.66 -0.02
N ILE A 10 37.63 -36.35 1.20
CA ILE A 10 38.47 -35.72 2.22
C ILE A 10 39.02 -36.82 3.13
N PRO A 11 40.32 -37.18 3.00
CA PRO A 11 40.87 -38.36 3.66
C PRO A 11 40.99 -38.20 5.17
N ALA A 12 41.18 -39.34 5.85
CA ALA A 12 41.35 -39.41 7.29
C ALA A 12 42.39 -38.41 7.86
N GLY A 13 42.03 -37.80 8.99
CA GLY A 13 42.86 -36.85 9.73
C GLY A 13 43.08 -35.51 9.04
N GLN A 14 42.43 -35.24 7.90
CA GLN A 14 42.56 -33.97 7.18
C GLN A 14 41.49 -32.97 7.58
N THR A 15 41.84 -31.69 7.52
CA THR A 15 40.89 -30.58 7.60
C THR A 15 41.00 -29.77 6.32
N VAL A 16 39.91 -29.69 5.57
CA VAL A 16 39.80 -28.90 4.34
C VAL A 16 38.84 -27.74 4.58
N SER A 17 39.13 -26.58 4.01
CA SER A 17 38.28 -25.40 4.10
C SER A 17 38.26 -24.64 2.78
N TYR A 18 37.14 -23.96 2.48
CA TYR A 18 36.95 -23.14 1.28
C TYR A 18 37.05 -23.94 -0.03
N LEU A 19 36.37 -25.08 -0.06
CA LEU A 19 36.25 -25.91 -1.27
C LEU A 19 35.05 -25.44 -2.09
N THR A 20 35.25 -25.21 -3.39
CA THR A 20 34.17 -24.93 -4.33
C THR A 20 34.11 -26.01 -5.39
N LEU A 21 32.92 -26.59 -5.57
CA LEU A 21 32.55 -27.47 -6.67
C LEU A 21 31.52 -26.72 -7.52
N ASP A 22 31.85 -26.42 -8.76
CA ASP A 22 31.01 -25.68 -9.68
C ASP A 22 30.96 -26.46 -11.00
N ASP A 23 29.76 -26.83 -11.44
CA ASP A 23 29.54 -27.67 -12.63
C ASP A 23 30.27 -29.03 -12.55
N VAL A 24 30.26 -29.67 -11.37
CA VAL A 24 30.90 -30.97 -11.15
C VAL A 24 29.87 -32.09 -11.19
N ARG A 25 30.12 -33.09 -12.03
CA ARG A 25 29.27 -34.29 -12.14
C ARG A 25 30.03 -35.54 -11.71
N VAL A 26 29.59 -36.13 -10.61
CA VAL A 26 30.08 -37.43 -10.10
C VAL A 26 29.02 -38.48 -10.42
N VAL A 27 29.40 -39.50 -11.17
CA VAL A 27 28.49 -40.56 -11.64
C VAL A 27 29.10 -41.92 -11.33
N GLY A 28 28.39 -42.73 -10.56
CA GLY A 28 28.76 -44.13 -10.31
C GLY A 28 28.46 -45.04 -11.50
N ALA A 29 28.76 -46.33 -11.35
CA ALA A 29 28.50 -47.33 -12.37
C ALA A 29 27.06 -47.86 -12.27
N ASP A 30 26.35 -47.86 -13.39
CA ASP A 30 25.00 -48.43 -13.47
C ASP A 30 25.07 -49.97 -13.38
N GLY A 31 24.74 -50.54 -12.21
CA GLY A 31 24.53 -51.98 -11.95
C GLY A 31 25.54 -52.66 -11.01
N ASP A 32 25.04 -53.67 -10.25
CA ASP A 32 25.71 -54.52 -9.24
C ASP A 32 27.25 -54.51 -9.31
N ALA A 33 27.85 -53.49 -8.69
CA ALA A 33 29.28 -53.47 -8.43
C ALA A 33 29.56 -54.23 -7.12
N ILE A 34 30.71 -54.91 -7.07
CA ILE A 34 31.21 -55.56 -5.85
C ILE A 34 31.74 -54.51 -4.84
N GLU A 35 31.81 -53.24 -5.26
CA GLU A 35 32.44 -52.12 -4.59
C GLU A 35 31.39 -51.13 -4.09
N SER A 36 31.65 -50.49 -2.94
CA SER A 36 30.75 -49.45 -2.44
C SER A 36 31.06 -48.09 -3.07
N GLU A 37 30.17 -47.57 -3.92
CA GLU A 37 30.41 -46.32 -4.67
C GLU A 37 29.91 -45.10 -3.91
N LEU A 38 30.83 -44.26 -3.42
CA LEU A 38 30.47 -43.03 -2.71
C LEU A 38 30.84 -41.81 -3.56
N GLY A 39 29.86 -40.97 -3.89
CA GLY A 39 30.08 -39.80 -4.74
C GLY A 39 31.00 -38.76 -4.08
N PHE A 40 30.70 -38.37 -2.83
CA PHE A 40 31.56 -37.50 -2.02
C PHE A 40 31.68 -37.99 -0.59
N LYS A 41 32.88 -38.42 -0.22
CA LYS A 41 33.25 -38.90 1.10
C LYS A 41 33.93 -37.80 1.94
N VAL A 42 33.47 -37.63 3.18
CA VAL A 42 34.26 -37.01 4.25
C VAL A 42 34.53 -38.09 5.28
N ASP A 43 35.80 -38.44 5.46
CA ASP A 43 36.21 -39.49 6.39
C ASP A 43 35.76 -39.20 7.83
N THR A 44 35.59 -40.29 8.60
CA THR A 44 35.25 -40.28 10.02
C THR A 44 36.05 -39.26 10.83
N THR A 45 37.35 -39.14 10.58
CA THR A 45 38.25 -38.24 11.33
C THR A 45 38.53 -36.92 10.61
N ALA A 46 37.99 -36.73 9.41
CA ALA A 46 38.18 -35.54 8.60
C ALA A 46 37.17 -34.45 8.91
N SER A 47 37.60 -33.19 8.77
CA SER A 47 36.72 -32.02 8.90
C SER A 47 36.65 -31.22 7.59
N LEU A 48 35.49 -30.63 7.31
CA LEU A 48 35.26 -29.82 6.13
C LEU A 48 34.52 -28.53 6.50
N PHE A 49 35.08 -27.38 6.12
CA PHE A 49 34.48 -26.08 6.38
C PHE A 49 34.29 -25.29 5.08
N HIS A 50 33.26 -24.44 5.00
CA HIS A 50 33.07 -23.53 3.87
C HIS A 50 33.07 -24.24 2.50
N LEU A 51 32.25 -25.29 2.38
CA LEU A 51 32.01 -25.98 1.11
C LEU A 51 30.92 -25.23 0.34
N THR A 52 31.19 -24.89 -0.91
CA THR A 52 30.19 -24.42 -1.86
C THR A 52 30.06 -25.41 -3.00
N VAL A 53 28.84 -25.90 -3.26
CA VAL A 53 28.53 -26.79 -4.38
C VAL A 53 27.43 -26.14 -5.21
N THR A 54 27.68 -25.94 -6.49
CA THR A 54 26.77 -25.23 -7.40
C THR A 54 26.71 -25.97 -8.73
N ASP A 55 25.53 -26.04 -9.35
CA ASP A 55 25.34 -26.61 -10.70
C ASP A 55 25.88 -28.04 -10.86
N SER A 56 25.92 -28.79 -9.78
CA SER A 56 26.63 -30.07 -9.73
C SER A 56 25.65 -31.26 -9.70
N SER A 57 26.17 -32.47 -9.81
CA SER A 57 25.36 -33.69 -9.70
C SER A 57 26.11 -34.87 -9.09
N PHE A 58 25.39 -35.69 -8.33
CA PHE A 58 25.83 -36.94 -7.72
C PHE A 58 24.80 -38.02 -8.06
N GLU A 59 25.15 -38.90 -8.99
CA GLU A 59 24.18 -39.78 -9.67
C GLU A 59 24.67 -41.22 -9.73
N ASN A 60 23.76 -42.19 -9.68
CA ASN A 60 24.06 -43.62 -9.86
C ASN A 60 25.18 -44.15 -8.94
N CYS A 61 25.33 -43.57 -7.75
CA CYS A 61 26.25 -44.10 -6.73
C CYS A 61 25.45 -44.95 -5.73
N ASP A 62 26.13 -45.78 -4.93
CA ASP A 62 25.50 -46.36 -3.73
C ASP A 62 24.98 -45.27 -2.78
N ILE A 63 25.84 -44.28 -2.55
CA ILE A 63 25.51 -43.10 -1.78
C ILE A 63 26.08 -41.87 -2.48
N GLY A 64 25.26 -40.87 -2.74
CA GLY A 64 25.71 -39.60 -3.32
C GLY A 64 26.76 -38.94 -2.42
N TRP A 65 26.39 -38.52 -1.20
CA TRP A 65 27.34 -38.02 -0.18
C TRP A 65 27.38 -38.88 1.07
N TYR A 66 28.58 -39.14 1.59
CA TYR A 66 28.80 -39.90 2.81
C TYR A 66 29.75 -39.17 3.75
N PHE A 67 29.22 -38.43 4.73
CA PHE A 67 30.04 -37.74 5.74
C PHE A 67 30.00 -38.51 7.05
N ALA A 68 31.04 -39.29 7.29
CA ALA A 68 31.08 -40.26 8.37
C ALA A 68 31.45 -39.62 9.70
N LYS A 69 30.92 -40.16 10.79
CA LYS A 69 31.32 -39.94 12.16
C LYS A 69 31.22 -41.27 12.87
N HIS A 70 32.32 -41.77 13.43
CA HIS A 70 32.36 -43.07 14.11
C HIS A 70 33.53 -43.16 15.09
N GLY A 71 33.23 -43.39 16.37
CA GLY A 71 34.24 -43.49 17.42
C GLY A 71 34.79 -42.14 17.91
N ASP A 72 34.59 -41.05 17.16
CA ASP A 72 34.87 -39.67 17.56
C ASP A 72 33.63 -38.99 18.18
N TRP A 73 32.99 -39.68 19.12
CA TRP A 73 31.71 -39.27 19.71
C TRP A 73 31.83 -38.25 20.83
N GLY A 74 33.01 -38.05 21.40
CA GLY A 74 33.20 -37.05 22.46
C GLY A 74 33.17 -35.61 21.95
N PRO A 75 33.19 -34.63 22.84
CA PRO A 75 33.18 -33.22 22.49
C PRO A 75 34.45 -32.84 21.72
N GLY A 76 34.30 -32.01 20.69
CA GLY A 76 35.40 -31.59 19.81
C GLY A 76 35.77 -32.64 18.76
N GLY A 77 34.83 -33.52 18.40
CA GLY A 77 35.01 -34.48 17.31
C GLY A 77 35.08 -33.79 15.94
N SER A 78 35.25 -34.57 14.88
CA SER A 78 35.32 -34.01 13.53
C SER A 78 34.02 -33.30 13.13
N GLN A 79 34.11 -32.25 12.30
CA GLN A 79 32.98 -31.37 11.97
C GLN A 79 32.86 -31.10 10.48
N VAL A 80 31.62 -30.95 9.99
CA VAL A 80 31.32 -30.42 8.66
C VAL A 80 30.38 -29.21 8.82
N ARG A 81 30.87 -28.00 8.53
CA ARG A 81 30.10 -26.76 8.79
C ARG A 81 30.24 -25.71 7.69
N TYR A 82 29.26 -24.80 7.62
CA TYR A 82 29.22 -23.70 6.66
C TYR A 82 29.15 -24.22 5.23
N ILE A 83 28.12 -25.01 4.96
CA ILE A 83 27.93 -25.70 3.69
C ILE A 83 26.85 -24.98 2.89
N THR A 84 27.10 -24.73 1.61
CA THR A 84 26.11 -24.15 0.70
C THR A 84 26.04 -25.01 -0.55
N VAL A 85 24.86 -25.52 -0.85
CA VAL A 85 24.58 -26.35 -2.01
C VAL A 85 23.43 -25.72 -2.78
N THR A 86 23.67 -25.34 -4.03
CA THR A 86 22.65 -24.71 -4.88
C THR A 86 22.51 -25.44 -6.20
N ARG A 87 21.28 -25.54 -6.72
CA ARG A 87 21.01 -26.04 -8.09
C ARG A 87 21.74 -27.35 -8.42
N THR A 88 21.79 -28.25 -7.45
CA THR A 88 22.54 -29.51 -7.50
C THR A 88 21.58 -30.70 -7.51
N ILE A 89 21.93 -31.76 -8.24
CA ILE A 89 21.08 -32.94 -8.43
C ILE A 89 21.67 -34.15 -7.68
N PHE A 90 20.82 -34.82 -6.90
CA PHE A 90 21.07 -36.13 -6.29
C PHE A 90 20.02 -37.10 -6.84
N ARG A 91 20.41 -38.01 -7.73
CA ARG A 91 19.43 -38.91 -8.35
C ARG A 91 19.95 -40.32 -8.52
N ASP A 92 19.00 -41.24 -8.55
CA ASP A 92 19.27 -42.64 -8.90
C ASP A 92 20.40 -43.23 -8.05
N ASN A 93 20.58 -42.73 -6.81
CA ASN A 93 21.54 -43.32 -5.88
C ASN A 93 20.87 -44.48 -5.16
N ASP A 94 21.51 -45.62 -5.19
CA ASP A 94 20.99 -46.93 -4.80
C ASP A 94 20.41 -46.94 -3.38
N TYR A 95 21.15 -46.44 -2.40
CA TYR A 95 20.74 -46.44 -0.99
C TYR A 95 20.28 -45.08 -0.50
N LYS A 96 21.09 -44.04 -0.76
CA LYS A 96 20.86 -42.69 -0.25
C LYS A 96 21.42 -41.63 -1.19
N GLY A 97 20.66 -40.58 -1.47
CA GLY A 97 21.21 -39.37 -2.08
C GLY A 97 22.28 -38.74 -1.20
N ILE A 98 21.99 -38.60 0.10
CA ILE A 98 22.96 -38.13 1.10
C ILE A 98 22.82 -38.94 2.39
N TYR A 99 23.94 -39.29 3.01
CA TYR A 99 24.04 -39.78 4.38
C TYR A 99 25.15 -39.04 5.13
N VAL A 100 24.77 -38.22 6.11
CA VAL A 100 25.73 -37.37 6.82
C VAL A 100 25.51 -37.41 8.31
N GLU A 101 26.61 -37.51 9.06
CA GLU A 101 26.58 -37.76 10.50
C GLU A 101 27.11 -36.58 11.33
N LYS A 102 27.53 -35.49 10.66
CA LYS A 102 28.24 -34.36 11.30
C LYS A 102 28.06 -32.99 10.61
N LEU A 103 26.88 -32.75 10.03
CA LEU A 103 26.55 -31.54 9.27
C LEU A 103 25.93 -30.43 10.16
N SER A 104 26.47 -29.22 10.11
CA SER A 104 25.93 -28.01 10.77
C SER A 104 26.00 -26.82 9.82
N ASP A 105 25.20 -25.79 10.08
CA ASP A 105 25.24 -24.50 9.40
C ASP A 105 25.27 -24.68 7.88
N ALA A 106 24.19 -25.28 7.35
CA ALA A 106 24.11 -25.74 5.97
C ALA A 106 22.86 -25.20 5.27
N LEU A 107 23.04 -24.73 4.03
CA LEU A 107 21.98 -24.32 3.12
C LEU A 107 21.97 -25.25 1.90
N PHE A 108 20.81 -25.84 1.62
CA PHE A 108 20.49 -26.46 0.34
C PHE A 108 19.39 -25.64 -0.31
N GLU A 109 19.61 -25.15 -1.52
CA GLU A 109 18.67 -24.27 -2.24
C GLU A 109 18.50 -24.74 -3.69
N ASP A 110 17.27 -24.80 -4.19
CA ASP A 110 16.96 -25.20 -5.58
C ASP A 110 17.56 -26.56 -6.00
N CYS A 111 17.78 -27.47 -5.06
CA CYS A 111 18.35 -28.79 -5.36
C CYS A 111 17.27 -29.83 -5.65
N THR A 112 17.59 -30.79 -6.51
CA THR A 112 16.70 -31.90 -6.87
C THR A 112 17.22 -33.21 -6.28
N VAL A 113 16.36 -33.91 -5.56
CA VAL A 113 16.61 -35.20 -4.91
C VAL A 113 15.54 -36.17 -5.38
N THR A 114 15.87 -37.02 -6.34
CA THR A 114 14.86 -37.86 -7.00
C THR A 114 15.30 -39.31 -7.13
N HIS A 115 14.37 -40.25 -6.89
CA HIS A 115 14.59 -41.67 -7.13
C HIS A 115 15.83 -42.25 -6.44
N ASN A 116 16.10 -41.82 -5.20
CA ASN A 116 17.18 -42.39 -4.39
C ASN A 116 16.63 -43.40 -3.37
N GLY A 117 17.46 -44.37 -2.98
CA GLY A 117 17.09 -45.36 -1.98
C GLY A 117 16.09 -46.37 -2.51
N TYR A 118 16.38 -46.98 -3.66
CA TYR A 118 15.50 -47.91 -4.37
C TYR A 118 16.09 -49.32 -4.47
N THR A 119 17.28 -49.56 -3.91
CA THR A 119 17.95 -50.88 -3.91
C THR A 119 18.18 -51.45 -2.52
N ASP A 120 18.29 -52.78 -2.43
CA ASP A 120 18.47 -53.51 -1.19
C ASP A 120 19.92 -53.49 -0.71
N PHE A 121 20.11 -53.27 0.60
CA PHE A 121 21.41 -53.38 1.27
C PHE A 121 21.21 -53.72 2.75
N TRP A 122 22.30 -53.99 3.48
CA TRP A 122 22.24 -54.47 4.87
C TRP A 122 21.43 -53.55 5.82
N ASN A 123 21.27 -52.27 5.48
CA ASN A 123 20.51 -51.28 6.25
C ASN A 123 19.39 -50.60 5.43
N SER A 124 18.86 -51.29 4.40
CA SER A 124 17.88 -50.73 3.46
C SER A 124 16.56 -50.30 4.09
N ARG A 125 16.27 -50.78 5.31
CA ARG A 125 15.24 -50.23 6.19
C ARG A 125 15.18 -48.70 6.13
N TRP A 126 16.34 -48.05 6.08
CA TRP A 126 16.48 -46.60 6.17
C TRP A 126 16.74 -45.91 4.83
N ASN A 127 16.48 -46.54 3.68
CA ASN A 127 16.65 -45.90 2.37
C ASN A 127 16.02 -44.51 2.31
N ALA A 128 16.70 -43.54 1.69
CA ALA A 128 16.23 -42.16 1.71
C ALA A 128 16.71 -41.33 0.52
N GLY A 129 16.04 -40.22 0.28
CA GLY A 129 16.64 -39.10 -0.44
C GLY A 129 17.84 -38.61 0.36
N PHE A 130 17.58 -37.86 1.42
CA PHE A 130 18.60 -37.41 2.37
C PHE A 130 18.38 -38.03 3.75
N ASP A 131 19.46 -38.49 4.37
CA ASP A 131 19.50 -38.93 5.76
C ASP A 131 20.58 -38.16 6.54
N ILE A 132 20.13 -37.11 7.22
CA ILE A 132 20.92 -36.29 8.12
C ILE A 132 20.88 -36.97 9.50
N ASN A 133 21.82 -37.89 9.73
CA ASN A 133 21.88 -38.76 10.89
C ASN A 133 22.95 -38.30 11.89
N LEU A 134 22.77 -37.12 12.47
CA LEU A 134 23.80 -36.44 13.27
C LEU A 134 24.13 -37.21 14.55
N LYS A 135 25.43 -37.34 14.83
CA LYS A 135 25.94 -38.15 15.94
C LYS A 135 27.03 -37.42 16.72
N GLY A 136 27.36 -37.96 17.90
CA GLY A 136 28.38 -37.45 18.79
C GLY A 136 27.91 -36.28 19.65
N GLU A 137 28.62 -36.04 20.74
CA GLU A 137 28.38 -35.01 21.75
C GLU A 137 28.71 -33.62 21.20
N GLU A 138 27.88 -33.15 20.27
CA GLU A 138 28.05 -31.91 19.52
C GLU A 138 26.71 -31.16 19.40
N THR A 139 26.82 -29.83 19.29
CA THR A 139 25.68 -28.95 19.01
C THR A 139 25.71 -28.52 17.56
N TYR A 140 24.83 -29.14 16.77
CA TYR A 140 24.53 -28.80 15.40
C TYR A 140 23.41 -27.76 15.35
N GLN A 141 23.38 -26.98 14.29
CA GLN A 141 22.43 -25.89 14.16
C GLN A 141 22.23 -25.47 12.72
N ASN A 142 21.16 -24.73 12.46
CA ASN A 142 20.95 -23.96 11.23
C ASN A 142 21.03 -24.82 9.96
N LEU A 143 20.14 -25.80 9.84
CA LEU A 143 19.97 -26.54 8.60
C LEU A 143 18.80 -25.91 7.83
N THR A 144 19.08 -25.39 6.63
CA THR A 144 18.08 -24.75 5.76
C THR A 144 17.96 -25.52 4.46
N PHE A 145 16.72 -25.85 4.10
CA PHE A 145 16.33 -26.48 2.85
C PHE A 145 15.32 -25.55 2.17
N ARG A 146 15.74 -24.85 1.11
CA ARG A 146 14.90 -23.89 0.41
C ARG A 146 14.60 -24.37 -1.01
N ASP A 147 13.35 -24.29 -1.42
CA ASP A 147 12.93 -24.59 -2.81
C ASP A 147 13.42 -25.96 -3.33
N MET A 148 13.54 -26.92 -2.40
CA MET A 148 14.02 -28.27 -2.70
C MET A 148 12.98 -29.09 -3.45
N THR A 149 13.41 -30.00 -4.32
CA THR A 149 12.52 -31.00 -4.94
C THR A 149 12.89 -32.41 -4.49
N PHE A 150 12.08 -33.02 -3.63
CA PHE A 150 12.17 -34.42 -3.20
C PHE A 150 11.06 -35.24 -3.85
N THR A 151 11.42 -36.15 -4.76
CA THR A 151 10.45 -36.99 -5.48
C THR A 151 10.84 -38.46 -5.52
N ASP A 152 9.87 -39.34 -5.30
CA ASP A 152 10.02 -40.79 -5.51
C ASP A 152 11.20 -41.43 -4.75
N ASN A 153 11.54 -40.92 -3.57
CA ASN A 153 12.65 -41.45 -2.77
C ASN A 153 12.19 -42.46 -1.71
N GLY A 154 13.06 -43.43 -1.42
CA GLY A 154 12.89 -44.41 -0.34
C GLY A 154 11.72 -45.38 -0.54
N LEU A 155 11.17 -45.45 -1.75
CA LEU A 155 9.98 -46.24 -2.07
C LEU A 155 10.19 -47.72 -1.79
N GLY A 156 9.22 -48.33 -1.11
CA GLY A 156 9.21 -49.77 -0.85
C GLY A 156 10.06 -50.19 0.35
N TYR A 157 10.52 -49.24 1.18
CA TYR A 157 11.35 -49.52 2.35
C TYR A 157 10.70 -49.12 3.67
N GLN A 158 10.94 -49.91 4.73
CA GLN A 158 10.23 -49.83 6.00
C GLN A 158 10.19 -48.42 6.63
N GLU A 159 11.32 -47.73 6.64
CA GLU A 159 11.46 -46.36 7.14
C GLU A 159 11.86 -45.38 6.02
N GLY A 160 11.51 -45.72 4.77
CA GLY A 160 11.78 -44.92 3.59
C GLY A 160 11.27 -43.49 3.73
N VAL A 161 12.03 -42.51 3.21
CA VAL A 161 11.67 -41.08 3.28
C VAL A 161 12.36 -40.24 2.21
N GLY A 162 11.76 -39.11 1.84
CA GLY A 162 12.41 -38.04 1.07
C GLY A 162 13.54 -37.39 1.88
N LEU A 163 13.20 -36.74 2.99
CA LEU A 163 14.14 -36.05 3.87
C LEU A 163 14.05 -36.56 5.32
N MET A 164 15.14 -37.12 5.83
CA MET A 164 15.30 -37.55 7.22
C MET A 164 16.27 -36.66 7.98
N ILE A 165 15.89 -36.20 9.18
CA ILE A 165 16.76 -35.38 10.04
C ILE A 165 16.70 -35.85 11.48
N LYS A 166 17.87 -36.15 12.06
CA LYS A 166 18.01 -36.74 13.40
C LYS A 166 19.20 -36.13 14.13
N GLY A 167 18.99 -35.75 15.40
CA GLY A 167 20.05 -35.63 16.39
C GLY A 167 20.03 -36.88 17.27
N ARG A 168 20.98 -37.80 17.07
CA ARG A 168 21.04 -39.08 17.80
C ARG A 168 21.41 -38.85 19.26
N ASP A 169 20.53 -39.24 20.17
CA ASP A 169 20.69 -39.16 21.63
C ASP A 169 20.26 -40.45 22.35
N ASP A 170 20.05 -41.54 21.62
CA ASP A 170 19.50 -42.79 22.13
C ASP A 170 20.51 -43.95 22.27
N GLY A 171 20.13 -44.94 23.07
CA GLY A 171 20.90 -46.17 23.27
C GLY A 171 22.23 -45.96 24.00
N PRO A 172 23.01 -47.04 24.22
CA PRO A 172 24.22 -46.97 25.04
C PRO A 172 25.33 -46.07 24.48
N THR A 173 25.39 -45.91 23.15
CA THR A 173 26.41 -45.09 22.49
C THR A 173 26.01 -43.62 22.41
N TYR A 174 24.86 -43.32 21.81
CA TYR A 174 24.47 -41.92 21.56
C TYR A 174 23.80 -41.29 22.77
N GLY A 175 23.18 -42.07 23.67
CA GLY A 175 22.74 -41.56 24.97
C GLY A 175 23.91 -41.15 25.88
N ALA A 176 25.10 -41.72 25.69
CA ALA A 176 26.32 -41.28 26.37
C ALA A 176 26.99 -40.08 25.67
N HIS A 177 26.67 -39.84 24.40
CA HIS A 177 27.27 -38.81 23.55
C HIS A 177 26.20 -38.17 22.63
N PRO A 178 25.26 -37.42 23.22
CA PRO A 178 24.06 -36.98 22.50
C PRO A 178 24.37 -35.86 21.52
N ALA A 179 23.91 -36.02 20.28
CA ALA A 179 23.89 -34.95 19.30
C ALA A 179 22.65 -34.08 19.52
N THR A 180 22.85 -32.77 19.50
CA THR A 180 21.76 -31.79 19.55
C THR A 180 21.67 -31.04 18.24
N LEU A 181 20.45 -30.80 17.74
CA LEU A 181 20.19 -29.99 16.57
C LEU A 181 19.13 -28.92 16.87
N MET A 182 19.46 -27.66 16.64
CA MET A 182 18.52 -26.54 16.76
C MET A 182 18.39 -25.78 15.44
N THR A 183 17.18 -25.27 15.18
CA THR A 183 16.87 -24.48 13.97
C THR A 183 16.99 -25.31 12.70
N VAL A 184 15.88 -25.95 12.33
CA VAL A 184 15.72 -26.57 11.01
C VAL A 184 14.64 -25.80 10.26
N THR A 185 14.97 -25.28 9.09
CA THR A 185 14.06 -24.52 8.26
C THR A 185 13.89 -25.22 6.92
N ILE A 186 12.66 -25.57 6.60
CA ILE A 186 12.23 -26.03 5.28
C ILE A 186 11.30 -24.95 4.73
N GLU A 187 11.74 -24.27 3.69
CA GLU A 187 11.03 -23.11 3.11
C GLU A 187 10.77 -23.38 1.63
N GLY A 188 9.50 -23.46 1.25
CA GLY A 188 9.16 -23.76 -0.14
C GLY A 188 9.45 -25.20 -0.54
N GLY A 189 9.48 -25.45 -1.85
CA GLY A 189 9.83 -26.75 -2.42
C GLY A 189 8.69 -27.77 -2.53
N ARG A 190 9.04 -28.97 -2.98
CA ARG A 190 8.12 -30.06 -3.33
C ARG A 190 8.59 -31.37 -2.71
N PHE A 191 7.80 -31.96 -1.84
CA PHE A 191 8.00 -33.28 -1.23
C PHE A 191 6.86 -34.19 -1.70
N VAL A 192 7.05 -34.84 -2.85
CA VAL A 192 5.96 -35.49 -3.59
C VAL A 192 6.28 -36.95 -3.88
N GLY A 193 5.35 -37.86 -3.58
CA GLY A 193 5.45 -39.26 -4.01
C GLY A 193 6.57 -40.05 -3.32
N ASN A 194 7.12 -39.58 -2.20
CA ASN A 194 8.11 -40.33 -1.42
C ASN A 194 7.40 -41.34 -0.51
N GLU A 195 8.12 -42.35 0.01
CA GLU A 195 7.54 -43.30 0.98
C GLU A 195 6.99 -42.58 2.23
N ARG A 196 7.72 -41.58 2.69
CA ARG A 196 7.30 -40.52 3.61
C ARG A 196 7.90 -39.21 3.11
N GLY A 197 7.22 -38.08 3.30
CA GLY A 197 7.75 -36.80 2.82
C GLY A 197 8.99 -36.38 3.61
N ILE A 198 8.75 -36.00 4.87
CA ILE A 198 9.76 -35.46 5.78
C ILE A 198 9.67 -36.22 7.11
N ARG A 199 10.82 -36.55 7.70
CA ARG A 199 10.90 -37.17 9.02
C ARG A 199 11.88 -36.46 9.94
N PHE A 200 11.45 -36.29 11.19
CA PHE A 200 12.30 -35.87 12.30
C PHE A 200 12.40 -36.97 13.36
N GLY A 201 13.62 -37.27 13.79
CA GLY A 201 13.88 -38.27 14.83
C GLY A 201 13.62 -39.73 14.37
N GLU A 202 13.63 -40.65 15.32
CA GLU A 202 13.56 -42.08 15.08
C GLU A 202 12.42 -42.78 15.81
N PRO A 203 11.82 -43.79 15.15
CA PRO A 203 10.70 -44.53 15.72
C PRO A 203 11.07 -45.17 17.06
N GLY A 204 10.29 -44.85 18.09
CA GLY A 204 10.42 -45.42 19.43
C GLY A 204 11.68 -44.98 20.19
N LYS A 205 12.34 -43.89 19.77
CA LYS A 205 13.55 -43.38 20.42
C LYS A 205 13.34 -42.15 21.29
N GLU A 206 12.25 -41.42 21.10
CA GLU A 206 11.94 -40.21 21.87
C GLU A 206 13.11 -39.19 21.81
N ASN A 207 13.65 -38.97 20.60
CA ASN A 207 14.79 -38.07 20.44
C ASN A 207 14.43 -36.66 20.93
N ALA A 208 15.31 -36.03 21.71
CA ALA A 208 15.09 -34.68 22.23
C ALA A 208 15.19 -33.60 21.13
N THR A 209 15.89 -33.89 20.02
CA THR A 209 16.11 -32.96 18.92
C THR A 209 15.93 -33.64 17.55
N PRO A 210 15.70 -32.91 16.44
CA PRO A 210 15.77 -31.44 16.29
C PRO A 210 14.73 -30.64 17.07
N THR A 211 15.09 -29.40 17.44
CA THR A 211 14.18 -28.38 18.00
C THR A 211 14.13 -27.15 17.10
N GLY A 212 13.07 -26.34 17.23
CA GLY A 212 12.89 -25.15 16.40
C GLY A 212 12.74 -25.49 14.92
N VAL A 213 11.97 -26.54 14.64
CA VAL A 213 11.68 -27.01 13.28
C VAL A 213 10.55 -26.17 12.70
N GLN A 214 10.80 -25.59 11.53
CA GLN A 214 9.85 -24.81 10.73
C GLN A 214 9.77 -25.41 9.33
N ILE A 215 8.54 -25.60 8.85
CA ILE A 215 8.22 -26.13 7.53
C ILE A 215 7.12 -25.22 6.99
N HIS A 216 7.45 -24.36 6.04
CA HIS A 216 6.52 -23.37 5.50
C HIS A 216 6.56 -23.36 3.98
N HIS A 217 5.43 -23.02 3.36
CA HIS A 217 5.29 -22.80 1.91
C HIS A 217 5.65 -24.00 1.02
N ALA A 218 5.75 -25.21 1.58
CA ALA A 218 6.10 -26.42 0.84
C ALA A 218 4.87 -27.13 0.27
N VAL A 219 5.04 -27.79 -0.87
CA VAL A 219 4.05 -28.74 -1.43
C VAL A 219 4.39 -30.14 -0.92
N ILE A 220 3.56 -30.69 -0.04
CA ILE A 220 3.79 -31.97 0.63
C ILE A 220 2.62 -32.91 0.32
N THR A 221 2.71 -33.65 -0.79
CA THR A 221 1.56 -34.40 -1.33
C THR A 221 1.93 -35.81 -1.79
N GLY A 222 0.97 -36.73 -1.75
CA GLY A 222 1.14 -38.08 -2.31
C GLY A 222 2.22 -38.92 -1.64
N ASN A 223 2.70 -38.56 -0.45
CA ASN A 223 3.66 -39.36 0.30
C ASN A 223 2.92 -40.47 1.05
N VAL A 224 2.82 -41.63 0.41
CA VAL A 224 1.99 -42.75 0.84
C VAL A 224 2.83 -44.01 1.01
N GLN A 225 2.39 -44.90 1.88
CA GLN A 225 3.03 -46.19 2.10
C GLN A 225 3.07 -47.00 0.80
N THR A 226 4.28 -47.38 0.38
CA THR A 226 4.50 -48.39 -0.68
C THR A 226 5.21 -49.63 -0.16
N TYR A 227 5.82 -49.57 1.04
CA TYR A 227 6.36 -50.73 1.74
C TYR A 227 5.27 -51.76 2.07
N ALA A 228 5.45 -53.00 1.59
CA ALA A 228 4.47 -54.09 1.70
C ALA A 228 4.60 -54.95 2.96
N GLY A 229 5.60 -54.70 3.83
CA GLY A 229 5.81 -55.45 5.08
C GLY A 229 4.97 -54.92 6.25
N SER A 230 5.11 -55.53 7.43
CA SER A 230 4.50 -55.01 8.66
C SER A 230 5.18 -53.72 9.10
N ASP A 231 4.36 -52.73 9.47
CA ASP A 231 4.75 -51.33 9.55
C ASP A 231 5.93 -51.01 10.50
N GLY A 232 6.70 -49.98 10.11
CA GLY A 232 7.75 -49.34 10.90
C GLY A 232 7.18 -48.22 11.78
N SER A 233 6.98 -47.03 11.21
CA SER A 233 6.35 -45.88 11.89
C SER A 233 5.24 -45.21 11.09
N GLY A 234 4.60 -44.17 11.64
CA GLY A 234 3.53 -43.42 10.98
C GLY A 234 3.92 -42.95 9.57
N TYR A 235 2.91 -42.76 8.72
CA TYR A 235 3.05 -42.31 7.34
C TYR A 235 2.43 -40.94 7.13
N GLY A 236 2.79 -40.29 6.03
CA GLY A 236 2.24 -39.01 5.63
C GLY A 236 3.29 -38.06 5.07
N GLY A 237 2.88 -36.81 4.94
CA GLY A 237 3.75 -35.72 4.54
C GLY A 237 4.85 -35.43 5.55
N VAL A 238 4.52 -35.41 6.85
CA VAL A 238 5.49 -35.14 7.92
C VAL A 238 5.33 -36.14 9.05
N VAL A 239 6.46 -36.70 9.49
CA VAL A 239 6.53 -37.71 10.56
C VAL A 239 7.50 -37.23 11.63
N ASN A 240 6.98 -36.80 12.78
CA ASN A 240 7.76 -36.31 13.89
C ASN A 240 7.81 -37.32 15.05
N HIS A 241 9.00 -37.88 15.27
CA HIS A 241 9.36 -38.74 16.40
C HIS A 241 10.19 -38.03 17.48
N THR A 242 10.37 -36.72 17.35
CA THR A 242 11.04 -35.93 18.38
C THR A 242 10.08 -35.58 19.51
N LEU A 243 10.64 -35.18 20.65
CA LEU A 243 9.88 -34.59 21.76
C LEU A 243 9.50 -33.13 21.53
N SER A 244 10.05 -32.48 20.48
CA SER A 244 9.81 -31.07 20.18
C SER A 244 8.62 -30.93 19.21
N PRO A 245 7.76 -29.91 19.39
CA PRO A 245 6.77 -29.59 18.38
C PRO A 245 7.45 -29.11 17.10
N ILE A 246 6.74 -29.25 15.98
CA ILE A 246 7.12 -28.66 14.70
C ILE A 246 6.11 -27.58 14.33
N ASP A 247 6.60 -26.50 13.74
CA ASP A 247 5.77 -25.50 13.08
C ASP A 247 5.66 -25.89 11.60
N ALA A 248 4.58 -26.58 11.23
CA ALA A 248 4.32 -27.05 9.87
C ALA A 248 3.16 -26.29 9.21
N THR A 249 3.15 -24.97 9.37
CA THR A 249 2.11 -24.08 8.84
C THR A 249 2.37 -23.68 7.38
N LEU A 250 1.36 -23.13 6.71
CA LEU A 250 1.42 -22.55 5.37
C LEU A 250 1.91 -23.53 4.28
N ASN A 251 1.69 -24.83 4.46
CA ASN A 251 2.03 -25.86 3.48
C ASN A 251 0.80 -26.33 2.70
N ASP A 252 1.02 -26.73 1.45
CA ASP A 252 0.02 -27.44 0.67
C ASP A 252 0.10 -28.95 0.91
N TRP A 253 -0.94 -29.50 1.53
CA TRP A 253 -1.06 -30.93 1.85
C TRP A 253 -1.80 -31.74 0.78
N GLY A 254 -2.30 -31.09 -0.28
CA GLY A 254 -3.06 -31.73 -1.36
C GLY A 254 -4.47 -32.17 -0.98
N VAL A 255 -4.91 -31.84 0.24
CA VAL A 255 -6.25 -32.08 0.80
C VAL A 255 -6.73 -30.82 1.53
N TYR A 256 -8.05 -30.65 1.65
CA TYR A 256 -8.67 -29.38 2.07
C TYR A 256 -9.64 -29.53 3.26
N ASP A 257 -9.52 -30.61 4.02
CA ASP A 257 -10.24 -30.75 5.28
C ASP A 257 -9.26 -31.09 6.39
N LEU A 258 -9.48 -30.47 7.55
CA LEU A 258 -8.66 -30.61 8.75
C LEU A 258 -8.37 -32.09 9.08
N PRO A 259 -9.37 -33.01 9.17
CA PRO A 259 -9.09 -34.42 9.43
C PRO A 259 -8.15 -35.08 8.42
N SER A 260 -8.31 -34.81 7.12
CA SER A 260 -7.41 -35.36 6.10
C SER A 260 -6.01 -34.79 6.17
N ILE A 261 -5.84 -33.54 6.60
CA ILE A 261 -4.52 -32.91 6.76
C ILE A 261 -3.84 -33.41 8.03
N GLU A 262 -4.55 -33.50 9.14
CA GLU A 262 -4.02 -34.14 10.36
C GLU A 262 -3.58 -35.58 10.06
N ALA A 263 -4.27 -36.30 9.16
CA ALA A 263 -3.83 -37.62 8.71
C ALA A 263 -2.53 -37.60 7.88
N GLN A 264 -2.07 -36.45 7.38
CA GLN A 264 -0.75 -36.29 6.74
C GLN A 264 0.38 -36.01 7.73
N ILE A 265 0.06 -35.75 9.00
CA ILE A 265 1.04 -35.35 10.02
C ILE A 265 1.01 -36.38 11.14
N TYR A 266 2.12 -37.08 11.34
CA TYR A 266 2.28 -37.97 12.48
C TYR A 266 3.11 -37.28 13.57
N HIS A 267 2.58 -37.26 14.79
CA HIS A 267 3.27 -36.79 16.00
C HIS A 267 3.31 -37.87 17.07
N GLN A 268 4.50 -38.17 17.60
CA GLN A 268 4.66 -39.12 18.70
C GLN A 268 4.09 -38.60 20.04
N ALA A 269 4.14 -37.28 20.26
CA ALA A 269 3.41 -36.61 21.34
C ALA A 269 2.13 -36.01 20.76
N ASP A 270 1.16 -36.87 20.43
CA ASP A 270 -0.18 -36.45 20.00
C ASP A 270 -0.94 -35.86 21.20
N ASP A 271 -0.53 -34.67 21.62
CA ASP A 271 -1.37 -33.78 22.39
C ASP A 271 -2.13 -32.93 21.37
N SER A 272 -3.45 -33.08 21.34
CA SER A 272 -4.41 -32.31 20.54
C SER A 272 -4.30 -30.77 20.65
N THR A 273 -3.28 -30.24 21.32
CA THR A 273 -2.99 -28.82 21.54
C THR A 273 -1.67 -28.32 20.93
N THR A 274 -0.84 -29.16 20.30
CA THR A 274 0.56 -28.79 19.97
C THR A 274 0.95 -28.78 18.49
N ALA A 275 0.04 -29.07 17.56
CA ALA A 275 0.22 -28.76 16.14
C ALA A 275 -0.83 -27.73 15.72
N GLU A 276 -0.53 -26.43 15.89
CA GLU A 276 -1.34 -25.40 15.26
C GLU A 276 -1.00 -25.40 13.77
N VAL A 277 -1.79 -26.12 12.97
CA VAL A 277 -1.64 -26.08 11.51
C VAL A 277 -2.47 -24.91 10.98
N VAL A 278 -1.79 -23.82 10.62
CA VAL A 278 -2.34 -22.74 9.81
C VAL A 278 -2.10 -23.11 8.34
N TYR A 279 -3.15 -23.15 7.52
CA TYR A 279 -3.10 -23.82 6.20
C TYR A 279 -2.84 -22.88 5.02
N TYR A 280 -3.33 -21.66 5.12
CA TYR A 280 -3.23 -20.64 4.08
C TYR A 280 -3.54 -19.30 4.73
N GLU A 281 -3.09 -18.21 4.13
CA GLU A 281 -3.47 -16.87 4.58
C GLU A 281 -4.54 -16.29 3.68
N ILE A 282 -5.25 -15.29 4.19
CA ILE A 282 -6.06 -14.39 3.38
C ILE A 282 -5.45 -13.00 3.44
N ALA A 283 -5.29 -12.38 2.27
CA ALA A 283 -4.96 -10.97 2.15
C ALA A 283 -6.09 -10.22 1.44
N LEU A 284 -6.48 -9.06 1.98
CA LEU A 284 -7.46 -8.17 1.38
C LEU A 284 -6.79 -6.91 0.85
N ALA A 285 -7.09 -6.59 -0.40
CA ALA A 285 -6.72 -5.33 -1.01
C ALA A 285 -7.97 -4.63 -1.55
N SER A 286 -7.99 -3.30 -1.44
CA SER A 286 -8.98 -2.46 -2.11
C SER A 286 -8.28 -1.65 -3.19
N ASP A 287 -8.91 -1.53 -4.36
CA ASP A 287 -8.41 -0.67 -5.45
C ASP A 287 -8.45 0.83 -5.07
N LYS A 288 -9.28 1.21 -4.09
CA LYS A 288 -9.45 2.57 -3.60
C LYS A 288 -9.59 2.60 -2.09
N SER A 289 -8.96 3.57 -1.44
CA SER A 289 -9.05 3.81 0.00
C SER A 289 -10.10 4.85 0.38
N SER A 290 -10.64 5.61 -0.60
CA SER A 290 -11.66 6.63 -0.38
C SER A 290 -12.60 6.79 -1.59
N LEU A 291 -13.87 7.05 -1.33
CA LEU A 291 -14.96 7.16 -2.31
C LEU A 291 -16.01 8.20 -1.86
N LEU A 292 -16.77 8.74 -2.80
CA LEU A 292 -17.98 9.51 -2.45
C LEU A 292 -19.10 8.59 -1.96
N ALA A 293 -19.78 9.00 -0.90
CA ALA A 293 -20.94 8.34 -0.30
C ALA A 293 -22.24 8.60 -1.10
N ASN A 294 -22.22 8.39 -2.42
CA ASN A 294 -23.35 8.69 -3.31
C ASN A 294 -24.15 7.44 -3.75
N GLY A 295 -23.80 6.25 -3.25
CA GLY A 295 -24.42 4.97 -3.61
C GLY A 295 -24.03 4.44 -5.00
N ILE A 296 -23.20 5.18 -5.75
CA ILE A 296 -22.79 4.84 -7.13
C ILE A 296 -21.28 4.55 -7.17
N ALA A 297 -20.48 5.37 -6.51
CA ALA A 297 -19.03 5.18 -6.45
C ALA A 297 -18.72 3.89 -5.69
N SER A 298 -17.93 3.02 -6.33
CA SER A 298 -17.56 1.71 -5.79
C SER A 298 -16.04 1.53 -5.70
N ALA A 299 -15.64 0.70 -4.74
CA ALA A 299 -14.31 0.10 -4.65
C ALA A 299 -14.43 -1.40 -4.87
N THR A 300 -13.41 -1.97 -5.47
CA THR A 300 -13.21 -3.41 -5.64
C THR A 300 -12.35 -3.90 -4.49
N VAL A 301 -12.92 -4.76 -3.64
CA VAL A 301 -12.19 -5.48 -2.60
C VAL A 301 -11.86 -6.88 -3.11
N THR A 302 -10.57 -7.20 -3.18
CA THR A 302 -10.06 -8.51 -3.61
C THR A 302 -9.51 -9.25 -2.41
N GLY A 303 -10.06 -10.43 -2.11
CA GLY A 303 -9.45 -11.39 -1.21
C GLY A 303 -8.60 -12.37 -1.98
N THR A 304 -7.38 -12.63 -1.52
CA THR A 304 -6.45 -13.59 -2.14
C THR A 304 -5.98 -14.59 -1.10
N LEU A 305 -6.03 -15.88 -1.45
CA LEU A 305 -5.46 -16.96 -0.65
C LEU A 305 -4.04 -17.26 -1.10
N SER A 306 -3.13 -17.42 -0.14
CA SER A 306 -1.74 -17.85 -0.35
C SER A 306 -1.45 -19.14 0.43
N GLY A 307 -0.53 -19.97 -0.06
CA GLY A 307 -0.14 -21.23 0.60
C GLY A 307 -0.86 -22.49 0.08
N LEU A 308 -1.73 -22.38 -0.93
CA LEU A 308 -2.40 -23.52 -1.58
C LEU A 308 -1.83 -23.75 -2.98
N LEU A 309 -1.59 -25.01 -3.36
CA LEU A 309 -1.17 -25.38 -4.72
C LEU A 309 -2.32 -25.27 -5.73
N TYR A 310 -3.54 -25.57 -5.30
CA TYR A 310 -4.75 -25.43 -6.11
C TYR A 310 -5.75 -24.55 -5.37
N PRO A 311 -5.54 -23.23 -5.38
CA PRO A 311 -6.34 -22.31 -4.57
C PRO A 311 -7.74 -22.06 -5.17
N ALA A 312 -8.09 -22.65 -6.31
CA ALA A 312 -9.37 -22.47 -6.97
C ALA A 312 -10.54 -23.13 -6.24
N GLY A 313 -11.70 -22.46 -6.25
CA GLY A 313 -12.95 -22.99 -5.71
C GLY A 313 -13.11 -22.85 -4.20
N GLN A 314 -12.14 -22.24 -3.51
CA GLN A 314 -12.21 -21.97 -2.08
C GLN A 314 -13.16 -20.80 -1.81
N VAL A 315 -13.90 -20.86 -0.70
CA VAL A 315 -14.89 -19.82 -0.36
C VAL A 315 -14.27 -18.77 0.56
N ILE A 316 -14.41 -17.51 0.19
CA ILE A 316 -14.16 -16.35 1.07
C ILE A 316 -15.50 -15.71 1.41
N SER A 317 -15.75 -15.49 2.70
CA SER A 317 -16.90 -14.72 3.20
C SER A 317 -16.48 -13.28 3.47
N PHE A 318 -17.33 -12.32 3.13
CA PHE A 318 -17.09 -10.89 3.30
C PHE A 318 -18.16 -10.27 4.20
N THR A 319 -17.74 -9.43 5.15
CA THR A 319 -18.64 -8.61 5.95
C THR A 319 -18.16 -7.16 5.98
N THR A 320 -19.05 -6.23 6.30
CA THR A 320 -18.67 -4.83 6.51
C THR A 320 -19.52 -4.17 7.58
N ASN A 321 -18.95 -3.21 8.30
CA ASN A 321 -19.65 -2.39 9.29
C ASN A 321 -20.40 -1.18 8.67
N LEU A 322 -20.11 -0.81 7.41
CA LEU A 322 -20.71 0.32 6.72
C LEU A 322 -20.73 0.07 5.21
N GLY A 323 -21.78 0.52 4.52
CA GLY A 323 -21.93 0.34 3.07
C GLY A 323 -22.63 -0.95 2.71
N THR A 324 -22.62 -1.29 1.43
CA THR A 324 -23.28 -2.47 0.86
C THR A 324 -22.31 -3.20 -0.05
N LEU A 325 -22.08 -4.48 0.23
CA LEU A 325 -21.26 -5.37 -0.59
C LEU A 325 -22.08 -5.95 -1.75
N SER A 326 -21.47 -6.15 -2.92
CA SER A 326 -22.12 -6.79 -4.08
C SER A 326 -22.42 -8.27 -3.84
N ALA A 327 -21.64 -8.93 -2.98
CA ALA A 327 -21.85 -10.28 -2.50
C ALA A 327 -21.19 -10.42 -1.12
N VAL A 328 -21.76 -11.28 -0.26
CA VAL A 328 -21.20 -11.59 1.07
C VAL A 328 -20.34 -12.85 1.08
N THR A 329 -20.25 -13.54 -0.06
CA THR A 329 -19.36 -14.67 -0.28
C THR A 329 -18.91 -14.70 -1.74
N GLY A 330 -17.79 -15.37 -2.01
CA GLY A 330 -17.34 -15.68 -3.36
C GLY A 330 -16.37 -16.87 -3.37
N THR A 331 -16.23 -17.49 -4.54
CA THR A 331 -15.28 -18.60 -4.76
C THR A 331 -14.05 -18.10 -5.50
N THR A 332 -12.88 -18.50 -5.04
CA THR A 332 -11.58 -18.13 -5.62
C THR A 332 -11.36 -18.73 -7.01
N ASP A 333 -10.63 -18.00 -7.84
CA ASP A 333 -10.15 -18.47 -9.14
C ASP A 333 -8.84 -19.29 -9.03
N VAL A 334 -8.23 -19.62 -10.17
CA VAL A 334 -6.98 -20.39 -10.24
C VAL A 334 -5.78 -19.71 -9.58
N SER A 335 -5.84 -18.39 -9.37
CA SER A 335 -4.83 -17.63 -8.62
C SER A 335 -5.17 -17.51 -7.12
N GLY A 336 -6.30 -18.06 -6.67
CA GLY A 336 -6.73 -17.95 -5.29
C GLY A 336 -7.43 -16.64 -4.97
N SER A 337 -7.85 -15.88 -5.98
CA SER A 337 -8.42 -14.56 -5.79
C SER A 337 -9.93 -14.54 -6.02
N VAL A 338 -10.64 -13.70 -5.26
CA VAL A 338 -12.05 -13.39 -5.48
C VAL A 338 -12.32 -11.93 -5.14
N ALA A 339 -13.14 -11.27 -5.95
CA ALA A 339 -13.44 -9.84 -5.81
C ALA A 339 -14.92 -9.59 -5.53
N VAL A 340 -15.18 -8.61 -4.67
CA VAL A 340 -16.51 -8.04 -4.41
C VAL A 340 -16.43 -6.51 -4.49
N PHE A 341 -17.54 -5.86 -4.80
CA PHE A 341 -17.61 -4.39 -4.79
C PHE A 341 -18.29 -3.88 -3.52
N ILE A 342 -17.91 -2.69 -3.06
CA ILE A 342 -18.59 -1.98 -1.98
C ILE A 342 -19.02 -0.58 -2.41
N THR A 343 -20.24 -0.18 -2.06
CA THR A 343 -20.78 1.19 -2.20
C THR A 343 -21.37 1.69 -0.89
N SER A 344 -21.60 2.99 -0.75
CA SER A 344 -22.33 3.56 0.40
C SER A 344 -23.06 4.85 0.03
N THR A 345 -24.23 5.09 0.64
CA THR A 345 -24.94 6.39 0.63
C THR A 345 -24.69 7.20 1.92
N VAL A 346 -23.89 6.66 2.83
CA VAL A 346 -23.59 7.24 4.15
C VAL A 346 -22.08 7.43 4.26
N ALA A 347 -21.66 8.65 4.55
CA ALA A 347 -20.26 8.96 4.80
C ALA A 347 -19.80 8.37 6.14
N GLY A 348 -18.54 7.93 6.20
CA GLY A 348 -17.95 7.24 7.34
C GLY A 348 -16.87 6.27 6.89
N GLN A 349 -16.26 5.56 7.85
CA GLN A 349 -15.25 4.55 7.56
C GLN A 349 -15.89 3.15 7.53
N ALA A 350 -15.84 2.51 6.37
CA ALA A 350 -16.14 1.10 6.23
C ALA A 350 -14.88 0.28 6.51
N THR A 351 -15.01 -0.79 7.28
CA THR A 351 -14.03 -1.86 7.43
C THR A 351 -14.65 -3.08 6.79
N VAL A 352 -14.03 -3.59 5.72
CA VAL A 352 -14.42 -4.85 5.11
C VAL A 352 -13.57 -5.95 5.71
N VAL A 353 -14.20 -7.01 6.22
CA VAL A 353 -13.55 -8.19 6.76
C VAL A 353 -13.75 -9.33 5.79
N GLY A 354 -12.67 -9.94 5.36
CA GLY A 354 -12.65 -11.18 4.59
C GLY A 354 -12.33 -12.33 5.53
N THR A 355 -13.06 -13.43 5.41
CA THR A 355 -12.87 -14.62 6.23
C THR A 355 -12.84 -15.84 5.36
N ALA A 356 -11.77 -16.61 5.46
CA ALA A 356 -11.61 -17.91 4.81
C ALA A 356 -11.10 -18.91 5.86
N GLY A 357 -11.45 -20.18 5.77
CA GLY A 357 -10.97 -21.16 6.75
C GLY A 357 -11.77 -22.45 6.76
N MET A 358 -11.18 -23.51 7.29
CA MET A 358 -11.80 -24.82 7.42
C MET A 358 -12.47 -24.94 8.80
N GLY A 359 -13.69 -24.41 8.92
CA GLY A 359 -14.49 -24.52 10.15
C GLY A 359 -14.12 -23.52 11.27
N GLY A 360 -14.89 -23.55 12.36
CA GLY A 360 -14.95 -22.47 13.36
C GLY A 360 -13.68 -22.20 14.19
N ASN A 361 -12.69 -23.10 14.20
CA ASN A 361 -11.48 -22.97 15.02
C ASN A 361 -10.21 -22.61 14.24
N HIS A 362 -10.26 -22.56 12.90
CA HIS A 362 -9.11 -22.24 12.03
C HIS A 362 -9.52 -21.20 10.97
N LEU A 363 -10.25 -20.17 11.41
CA LEU A 363 -10.65 -19.05 10.56
C LEU A 363 -9.46 -18.10 10.37
N GLN A 364 -9.15 -17.81 9.12
CA GLN A 364 -8.21 -16.79 8.69
C GLN A 364 -8.99 -15.53 8.29
N GLN A 365 -8.51 -14.39 8.76
CA GLN A 365 -9.18 -13.12 8.53
C GLN A 365 -8.17 -12.03 8.19
N ASP A 366 -8.60 -11.15 7.30
CA ASP A 366 -7.94 -9.88 7.06
C ASP A 366 -9.00 -8.77 6.97
N THR A 367 -8.57 -7.53 7.06
CA THR A 367 -9.46 -6.37 6.98
C THR A 367 -8.89 -5.27 6.10
N VAL A 368 -9.76 -4.61 5.33
CA VAL A 368 -9.38 -3.41 4.56
C VAL A 368 -10.29 -2.23 4.90
N PRO A 369 -9.75 -1.06 5.29
CA PRO A 369 -10.53 0.14 5.52
C PRO A 369 -10.78 0.91 4.22
N ILE A 370 -11.99 1.43 4.05
CA ILE A 370 -12.41 2.28 2.93
C ILE A 370 -13.21 3.46 3.48
N ALA A 371 -12.76 4.69 3.21
CA ALA A 371 -13.46 5.90 3.61
C ALA A 371 -14.55 6.28 2.61
N PHE A 372 -15.77 6.51 3.08
CA PHE A 372 -16.83 7.14 2.31
C PHE A 372 -16.95 8.60 2.74
N THR A 373 -16.72 9.55 1.83
CA THR A 373 -16.77 10.99 2.07
C THR A 373 -18.03 11.62 1.50
N THR A 374 -18.45 12.76 2.02
CA THR A 374 -19.46 13.58 1.35
C THR A 374 -18.82 14.37 0.21
N PRO A 375 -19.58 14.75 -0.85
CA PRO A 375 -19.12 15.76 -1.79
C PRO A 375 -18.65 17.01 -1.04
N GLY A 376 -17.45 17.48 -1.35
CA GLY A 376 -16.83 18.65 -0.72
C GLY A 376 -17.16 19.95 -1.47
N LEU A 377 -17.03 21.09 -0.79
CA LEU A 377 -17.11 22.41 -1.42
C LEU A 377 -16.05 22.52 -2.50
N ASP A 378 -16.47 22.85 -3.72
CA ASP A 378 -15.57 23.15 -4.82
C ASP A 378 -15.46 24.66 -5.06
N HIS A 379 -16.60 25.34 -5.23
CA HIS A 379 -16.65 26.78 -5.50
C HIS A 379 -17.97 27.42 -5.04
N PHE A 380 -18.02 28.76 -5.06
CA PHE A 380 -19.26 29.52 -4.91
C PHE A 380 -19.76 30.03 -6.25
N HIS A 381 -21.06 29.91 -6.48
CA HIS A 381 -21.72 30.38 -7.68
C HIS A 381 -22.62 31.58 -7.35
N PHE A 382 -22.40 32.69 -8.04
CA PHE A 382 -23.20 33.91 -7.95
C PHE A 382 -24.28 33.91 -9.02
N TYR A 383 -25.50 34.27 -8.63
CA TYR A 383 -26.56 34.58 -9.60
C TYR A 383 -26.33 35.97 -10.20
N LEU A 384 -26.90 36.19 -11.39
CA LEU A 384 -26.71 37.42 -12.17
C LEU A 384 -27.08 38.68 -11.37
N LEU A 385 -26.17 39.64 -11.30
CA LEU A 385 -26.39 40.97 -10.74
C LEU A 385 -26.63 41.99 -11.85
N GLN A 386 -27.40 43.03 -11.53
CA GLN A 386 -27.55 44.20 -12.38
C GLN A 386 -26.54 45.28 -11.98
N ASN A 387 -26.43 46.36 -12.76
CA ASN A 387 -25.71 47.56 -12.34
C ASN A 387 -26.41 48.22 -11.14
N GLN A 388 -25.61 48.82 -10.26
CA GLN A 388 -26.01 49.36 -8.97
C GLN A 388 -25.68 50.86 -8.86
N VAL A 389 -26.16 51.48 -7.79
CA VAL A 389 -25.86 52.87 -7.42
C VAL A 389 -25.19 52.88 -6.04
N ALA A 390 -24.14 53.68 -5.89
CA ALA A 390 -23.39 53.80 -4.65
C ALA A 390 -24.32 54.12 -3.46
N GLY A 391 -24.26 53.31 -2.41
CA GLY A 391 -25.10 53.51 -1.21
C GLY A 391 -26.50 52.90 -1.25
N GLU A 392 -26.99 52.48 -2.41
CA GLU A 392 -28.28 51.80 -2.53
C GLU A 392 -28.13 50.29 -2.27
N GLY A 393 -29.09 49.71 -1.54
CA GLY A 393 -29.10 48.29 -1.21
C GLY A 393 -29.61 47.42 -2.36
N PHE A 394 -28.95 46.30 -2.64
CA PHE A 394 -29.34 45.37 -3.70
C PHE A 394 -29.27 43.90 -3.27
N PRO A 395 -30.16 43.03 -3.82
CA PRO A 395 -30.17 41.61 -3.50
C PRO A 395 -29.00 40.86 -4.13
N VAL A 396 -28.42 39.94 -3.36
CA VAL A 396 -27.42 38.99 -3.84
C VAL A 396 -27.80 37.58 -3.38
N ALA A 397 -27.70 36.62 -4.29
CA ALA A 397 -27.88 35.20 -4.04
C ALA A 397 -26.61 34.45 -4.43
N ILE A 398 -26.17 33.53 -3.57
CA ILE A 398 -24.96 32.73 -3.76
C ILE A 398 -25.27 31.28 -3.38
N SER A 399 -24.74 30.31 -4.13
CA SER A 399 -24.81 28.88 -3.79
C SER A 399 -23.42 28.25 -3.69
N ALA A 400 -23.19 27.43 -2.67
CA ALA A 400 -22.04 26.55 -2.53
C ALA A 400 -22.24 25.28 -3.37
N ARG A 401 -21.29 24.96 -4.24
CA ARG A 401 -21.39 23.84 -5.18
C ARG A 401 -20.20 22.89 -5.09
N ASP A 402 -20.42 21.63 -5.45
CA ASP A 402 -19.36 20.67 -5.69
C ASP A 402 -18.78 20.80 -7.11
N ALA A 403 -17.84 19.93 -7.45
CA ALA A 403 -17.14 19.95 -8.73
C ALA A 403 -18.05 19.60 -9.93
N ASP A 404 -19.21 18.98 -9.68
CA ASP A 404 -20.22 18.65 -10.69
C ASP A 404 -21.30 19.74 -10.80
N ASP A 405 -21.05 20.91 -10.19
CA ASP A 405 -21.94 22.07 -10.17
C ASP A 405 -23.28 21.81 -9.43
N VAL A 406 -23.32 20.81 -8.54
CA VAL A 406 -24.49 20.49 -7.72
C VAL A 406 -24.44 21.27 -6.41
N ILE A 407 -25.60 21.82 -5.98
CA ILE A 407 -25.69 22.54 -4.70
C ILE A 407 -25.42 21.57 -3.55
N LEU A 408 -24.47 21.95 -2.69
CA LEU A 408 -24.14 21.22 -1.48
C LEU A 408 -25.16 21.51 -0.38
N THR A 409 -26.30 20.81 -0.40
CA THR A 409 -27.42 21.06 0.53
C THR A 409 -27.10 20.80 2.01
N ARG A 410 -25.91 20.27 2.33
CA ARG A 410 -25.40 20.07 3.70
C ARG A 410 -24.29 21.07 4.08
N PHE A 411 -23.99 22.03 3.23
CA PHE A 411 -23.00 23.06 3.51
C PHE A 411 -23.61 24.19 4.34
N ASP A 412 -23.16 24.33 5.58
CA ASP A 412 -23.55 25.40 6.52
C ASP A 412 -22.31 26.20 6.97
N GLY A 413 -21.35 26.42 6.06
CA GLY A 413 -20.11 27.15 6.34
C GLY A 413 -20.24 28.67 6.22
N ALA A 414 -19.31 29.39 6.86
CA ALA A 414 -19.17 30.84 6.70
C ALA A 414 -18.15 31.18 5.61
N ALA A 415 -18.47 32.09 4.69
CA ALA A 415 -17.53 32.62 3.70
C ALA A 415 -17.32 34.12 3.92
N ILE A 416 -16.13 34.64 3.61
CA ILE A 416 -15.87 36.09 3.60
C ILE A 416 -16.34 36.63 2.27
N LEU A 417 -17.18 37.67 2.28
CA LEU A 417 -17.65 38.35 1.08
C LEU A 417 -16.99 39.73 0.97
N THR A 418 -16.37 40.00 -0.18
CA THR A 418 -15.74 41.29 -0.50
C THR A 418 -16.14 41.74 -1.90
N ASP A 419 -15.93 43.01 -2.20
CA ASP A 419 -16.00 43.58 -3.55
C ASP A 419 -14.62 44.10 -3.98
N THR A 420 -14.49 44.58 -5.22
CA THR A 420 -13.20 45.06 -5.74
C THR A 420 -12.81 46.41 -5.13
N THR A 421 -13.79 47.23 -4.73
CA THR A 421 -13.52 48.54 -4.12
C THR A 421 -13.17 48.44 -2.64
N GLY A 422 -13.54 47.34 -1.99
CA GLY A 422 -13.39 47.15 -0.55
C GLY A 422 -14.39 47.97 0.28
N THR A 423 -15.47 48.45 -0.35
CA THR A 423 -16.51 49.27 0.29
C THR A 423 -17.85 48.57 0.47
N LEU A 424 -17.89 47.24 0.26
CA LEU A 424 -19.06 46.41 0.51
C LEU A 424 -19.56 46.52 1.96
N GLN A 425 -20.87 46.67 2.12
CA GLN A 425 -21.57 46.70 3.40
C GLN A 425 -22.79 45.76 3.40
N PRO A 426 -23.05 45.03 4.50
CA PRO A 426 -22.16 44.86 5.65
C PRO A 426 -20.88 44.10 5.25
N ALA A 427 -19.73 44.58 5.73
CA ALA A 427 -18.45 43.91 5.50
C ALA A 427 -18.33 42.66 6.39
N GLY A 428 -17.76 41.58 5.86
CA GLY A 428 -17.36 40.42 6.66
C GLY A 428 -17.93 39.10 6.18
N ALA A 429 -18.14 38.19 7.14
CA ALA A 429 -18.54 36.81 6.86
C ALA A 429 -20.05 36.70 6.61
N ILE A 430 -20.41 35.99 5.55
CA ILE A 430 -21.76 35.50 5.25
C ILE A 430 -21.89 34.05 5.67
N GLN A 431 -23.04 33.68 6.22
CA GLN A 431 -23.31 32.33 6.71
C GLN A 431 -24.23 31.59 5.74
N PHE A 432 -23.74 30.51 5.13
CA PHE A 432 -24.58 29.66 4.29
C PHE A 432 -25.49 28.78 5.14
N HIS A 433 -26.67 28.49 4.60
CA HIS A 433 -27.60 27.51 5.14
C HIS A 433 -28.05 26.56 4.04
N HIS A 434 -27.83 25.26 4.22
CA HIS A 434 -28.11 24.25 3.19
C HIS A 434 -27.53 24.59 1.80
N GLY A 435 -26.30 25.11 1.78
CA GLY A 435 -25.58 25.44 0.55
C GLY A 435 -26.02 26.72 -0.14
N VAL A 436 -26.90 27.53 0.45
CA VAL A 436 -27.35 28.81 -0.12
C VAL A 436 -27.19 29.98 0.84
N TRP A 437 -26.91 31.15 0.30
CA TRP A 437 -26.98 32.43 1.00
C TRP A 437 -27.74 33.44 0.16
N ASN A 438 -28.62 34.22 0.81
CA ASN A 438 -29.35 35.33 0.20
C ASN A 438 -29.28 36.53 1.14
N GLY A 439 -28.97 37.70 0.62
CA GLY A 439 -28.88 38.92 1.43
C GLY A 439 -29.05 40.20 0.63
N HIS A 440 -28.99 41.33 1.33
CA HIS A 440 -28.87 42.65 0.71
C HIS A 440 -27.52 43.23 1.06
N LEU A 441 -26.87 43.80 0.05
CA LEU A 441 -25.57 44.42 0.15
C LEU A 441 -25.63 45.84 -0.42
N THR A 442 -24.67 46.64 -0.04
CA THR A 442 -24.45 48.00 -0.56
C THR A 442 -22.98 48.15 -0.88
N VAL A 443 -22.64 48.77 -2.00
CA VAL A 443 -21.26 49.20 -2.31
C VAL A 443 -21.29 50.73 -2.29
N THR A 444 -20.35 51.37 -1.60
CA THR A 444 -20.38 52.84 -1.44
C THR A 444 -19.45 53.58 -2.39
N GLN A 445 -18.50 52.89 -3.02
CA GLN A 445 -17.62 53.49 -4.02
C GLN A 445 -18.12 53.21 -5.45
N ALA A 446 -18.24 54.26 -6.26
CA ALA A 446 -18.56 54.13 -7.67
C ALA A 446 -17.37 53.48 -8.43
N TYR A 447 -17.65 52.46 -9.24
CA TYR A 447 -16.65 51.68 -9.94
C TYR A 447 -17.24 50.98 -11.17
N VAL A 448 -16.49 50.93 -12.27
CA VAL A 448 -16.91 50.25 -13.51
C VAL A 448 -16.38 48.82 -13.48
N GLY A 449 -17.27 47.83 -13.64
CA GLY A 449 -16.91 46.42 -13.59
C GLY A 449 -16.46 45.91 -12.22
N ASP A 450 -17.14 46.33 -11.15
CA ASP A 450 -16.95 45.76 -9.81
C ASP A 450 -17.33 44.28 -9.78
N VAL A 451 -16.67 43.51 -8.91
CA VAL A 451 -16.83 42.06 -8.78
C VAL A 451 -16.91 41.69 -7.31
N LEU A 452 -17.95 40.94 -6.95
CA LEU A 452 -18.05 40.32 -5.64
C LEU A 452 -17.23 39.02 -5.62
N THR A 453 -16.48 38.82 -4.55
CA THR A 453 -15.69 37.60 -4.29
C THR A 453 -16.14 36.97 -2.98
N ALA A 454 -16.57 35.70 -3.03
CA ALA A 454 -16.82 34.90 -1.84
C ALA A 454 -15.65 33.92 -1.62
N THR A 455 -15.08 33.91 -0.42
CA THR A 455 -13.93 33.08 -0.07
C THR A 455 -14.21 32.26 1.18
N TYR A 456 -14.08 30.94 1.07
CA TYR A 456 -14.11 30.00 2.19
C TYR A 456 -12.68 29.67 2.61
N VAL A 457 -12.28 30.15 3.78
CA VAL A 457 -10.91 29.99 4.29
C VAL A 457 -10.82 28.70 5.12
N LEU A 458 -10.21 27.68 4.53
CA LEU A 458 -9.77 26.39 5.11
C LEU A 458 -8.54 25.92 4.32
N ASP A 459 -7.92 24.79 4.67
CA ASP A 459 -6.74 24.26 3.94
C ASP A 459 -7.04 24.07 2.43
N GLY A 460 -6.75 25.11 1.64
CA GLY A 460 -7.19 25.30 0.26
C GLY A 460 -8.39 26.25 0.14
N ASP A 461 -8.13 27.55 -0.08
CA ASP A 461 -9.17 28.55 -0.25
C ASP A 461 -10.11 28.17 -1.40
N LYS A 462 -11.41 28.01 -1.10
CA LYS A 462 -12.45 27.84 -2.13
C LYS A 462 -13.10 29.19 -2.40
N THR A 463 -13.16 29.58 -3.67
CA THR A 463 -13.59 30.92 -4.07
C THR A 463 -14.77 30.87 -5.06
N GLY A 464 -15.42 32.00 -5.24
CA GLY A 464 -16.35 32.26 -6.33
C GLY A 464 -16.43 33.74 -6.63
N PHE A 465 -16.77 34.07 -7.88
CA PHE A 465 -16.83 35.43 -8.38
C PHE A 465 -18.20 35.71 -9.00
N SER A 466 -18.73 36.91 -8.81
CA SER A 466 -19.83 37.40 -9.64
C SER A 466 -19.35 37.71 -11.06
N GLN A 467 -20.28 37.86 -12.00
CA GLN A 467 -19.97 38.63 -13.21
C GLN A 467 -19.68 40.09 -12.83
N PRO A 468 -18.89 40.84 -13.64
CA PRO A 468 -18.69 42.27 -13.44
C PRO A 468 -20.01 43.05 -13.51
N PHE A 469 -20.16 44.06 -12.67
CA PHE A 469 -21.30 45.00 -12.70
C PHE A 469 -20.82 46.42 -12.39
N ASP A 470 -21.50 47.44 -12.91
CA ASP A 470 -21.12 48.83 -12.63
C ASP A 470 -21.82 49.33 -11.37
N VAL A 471 -21.10 50.12 -10.57
CA VAL A 471 -21.63 50.93 -9.48
C VAL A 471 -21.52 52.40 -9.88
N ALA A 472 -22.65 53.02 -10.21
CA ALA A 472 -22.70 54.46 -10.50
C ALA A 472 -22.59 55.29 -9.21
N HIS A 473 -22.15 56.55 -9.32
CA HIS A 473 -22.22 57.49 -8.19
C HIS A 473 -23.68 57.75 -7.78
N ASN A 474 -23.91 58.13 -6.52
CA ASN A 474 -25.23 58.56 -6.07
C ASN A 474 -25.47 60.04 -6.46
N LEU A 475 -26.62 60.60 -6.06
CA LEU A 475 -26.93 62.02 -6.22
C LEU A 475 -25.88 62.91 -5.55
N PRO A 476 -25.55 64.06 -6.15
CA PRO A 476 -24.56 64.97 -5.58
C PRO A 476 -25.02 65.52 -4.23
N VAL A 477 -24.08 65.66 -3.31
CA VAL A 477 -24.27 66.36 -2.03
C VAL A 477 -23.45 67.67 -2.01
N THR A 478 -22.33 67.70 -2.72
CA THR A 478 -21.49 68.91 -2.87
C THR A 478 -21.05 69.11 -4.31
N LEU A 479 -20.80 70.36 -4.69
CA LEU A 479 -20.23 70.73 -5.99
C LEU A 479 -18.97 71.59 -5.77
N SER A 480 -17.98 71.41 -6.65
CA SER A 480 -16.88 72.36 -6.83
C SER A 480 -16.97 73.00 -8.21
N LEU A 481 -16.86 74.33 -8.26
CA LEU A 481 -16.95 75.12 -9.47
C LEU A 481 -15.58 75.78 -9.70
N THR A 482 -14.93 75.46 -10.82
CA THR A 482 -13.58 75.96 -11.15
C THR A 482 -13.63 76.77 -12.44
N PRO A 483 -12.97 77.95 -12.51
CA PRO A 483 -12.26 78.61 -11.41
C PRO A 483 -13.21 79.18 -10.34
N PRO A 484 -12.86 79.12 -9.04
CA PRO A 484 -13.69 79.73 -7.98
C PRO A 484 -13.71 81.26 -8.06
N THR A 485 -12.66 81.86 -8.64
CA THR A 485 -12.60 83.28 -9.01
C THR A 485 -11.91 83.41 -10.37
N ALA A 486 -12.49 84.21 -11.27
CA ALA A 486 -11.87 84.59 -12.54
C ALA A 486 -11.89 86.11 -12.74
N ALA A 487 -10.89 86.64 -13.45
CA ALA A 487 -10.84 88.02 -13.89
C ALA A 487 -10.57 88.07 -15.40
N ILE A 488 -11.47 88.68 -16.17
CA ILE A 488 -11.39 88.78 -17.64
C ILE A 488 -11.83 90.17 -18.10
N THR A 489 -11.50 90.53 -19.33
CA THR A 489 -11.98 91.78 -19.95
C THR A 489 -13.34 91.56 -20.63
N ALA A 490 -14.21 92.57 -20.67
CA ALA A 490 -15.42 92.52 -21.49
C ALA A 490 -15.12 92.11 -22.94
N GLY A 491 -15.81 91.08 -23.44
CA GLY A 491 -15.59 90.44 -24.75
C GLY A 491 -14.76 89.14 -24.70
N GLU A 492 -14.03 88.89 -23.61
CA GLU A 492 -13.28 87.64 -23.40
C GLU A 492 -14.17 86.51 -22.87
N ARG A 493 -13.62 85.28 -22.87
CA ARG A 493 -14.31 84.06 -22.44
C ARG A 493 -13.62 83.42 -21.25
N VAL A 494 -14.43 82.84 -20.36
CA VAL A 494 -13.98 81.96 -19.27
C VAL A 494 -14.73 80.63 -19.36
N THR A 495 -14.02 79.52 -19.20
CA THR A 495 -14.60 78.18 -19.12
C THR A 495 -14.73 77.78 -17.66
N TYR A 496 -15.92 77.33 -17.27
CA TYR A 496 -16.16 76.73 -15.97
C TYR A 496 -16.22 75.20 -16.08
N THR A 497 -15.75 74.52 -15.05
CA THR A 497 -15.91 73.07 -14.88
C THR A 497 -16.53 72.79 -13.52
N VAL A 498 -17.44 71.82 -13.47
CA VAL A 498 -18.10 71.38 -12.24
C VAL A 498 -17.68 69.95 -11.94
N VAL A 499 -17.14 69.73 -10.75
CA VAL A 499 -17.01 68.39 -10.19
C VAL A 499 -18.08 68.23 -9.12
N ALA A 500 -18.95 67.27 -9.33
CA ALA A 500 -19.96 66.87 -8.36
C ALA A 500 -19.42 65.76 -7.47
N THR A 501 -19.83 65.73 -6.20
CA THR A 501 -19.45 64.70 -5.24
C THR A 501 -20.66 64.25 -4.44
N ASP A 502 -20.89 62.94 -4.38
CA ASP A 502 -21.99 62.35 -3.61
C ASP A 502 -21.69 62.24 -2.11
N GLY A 503 -22.62 61.65 -1.34
CA GLY A 503 -22.48 61.46 0.11
C GLY A 503 -21.40 60.45 0.52
N TYR A 504 -20.83 59.70 -0.42
CA TYR A 504 -19.82 58.67 -0.21
C TYR A 504 -18.45 59.07 -0.75
N SER A 505 -18.27 60.35 -1.10
CA SER A 505 -17.03 60.90 -1.68
C SER A 505 -16.71 60.41 -3.09
N ASN A 506 -17.69 59.88 -3.83
CA ASN A 506 -17.52 59.62 -5.26
C ASN A 506 -17.64 60.94 -6.01
N SER A 507 -16.61 61.30 -6.76
CA SER A 507 -16.58 62.53 -7.57
C SER A 507 -16.61 62.23 -9.06
N TRP A 508 -17.35 63.02 -9.82
CA TRP A 508 -17.41 62.93 -11.28
C TRP A 508 -17.44 64.32 -11.92
N ASP A 509 -17.02 64.39 -13.18
CA ASP A 509 -17.17 65.60 -13.99
C ASP A 509 -18.65 65.76 -14.36
N ALA A 510 -19.29 66.74 -13.73
CA ALA A 510 -20.69 67.10 -13.95
C ALA A 510 -20.83 68.37 -14.80
N THR A 511 -19.76 68.81 -15.47
CA THR A 511 -19.75 70.06 -16.25
C THR A 511 -20.82 70.08 -17.34
N ALA A 512 -21.09 68.93 -17.96
CA ALA A 512 -22.11 68.81 -19.00
C ALA A 512 -23.54 68.81 -18.45
N ASP A 513 -23.73 68.32 -17.22
CA ASP A 513 -25.03 68.22 -16.55
C ASP A 513 -25.39 69.50 -15.78
N ALA A 514 -24.40 70.34 -15.51
CA ALA A 514 -24.56 71.58 -14.76
C ALA A 514 -25.34 72.65 -15.53
N LEU A 515 -26.34 73.22 -14.87
CA LEU A 515 -26.96 74.46 -15.29
C LEU A 515 -26.14 75.64 -14.78
N PHE A 516 -25.57 76.43 -15.69
CA PHE A 516 -24.83 77.65 -15.37
C PHE A 516 -25.72 78.89 -15.48
N LEU A 517 -25.71 79.73 -14.46
CA LEU A 517 -26.37 81.02 -14.40
C LEU A 517 -25.40 82.11 -13.96
N ILE A 518 -25.68 83.34 -14.35
CA ILE A 518 -25.02 84.55 -13.88
C ILE A 518 -26.09 85.59 -13.55
N GLU A 519 -25.79 86.53 -12.66
CA GLU A 519 -26.70 87.62 -12.32
C GLU A 519 -27.14 88.41 -13.57
N ASP A 520 -28.45 88.71 -13.68
CA ASP A 520 -29.08 89.33 -14.87
C ASP A 520 -28.38 90.62 -15.35
N GLY A 521 -27.73 91.36 -14.45
CA GLY A 521 -27.01 92.60 -14.76
C GLY A 521 -25.70 92.41 -15.52
N ALA A 522 -25.15 91.20 -15.59
CA ALA A 522 -23.82 90.93 -16.17
C ALA A 522 -23.77 90.99 -17.71
N GLY A 523 -24.92 90.80 -18.36
CA GLY A 523 -25.03 90.66 -19.82
C GLY A 523 -24.38 89.37 -20.34
N GLY A 524 -23.84 89.41 -21.56
CA GLY A 524 -23.03 88.32 -22.12
C GLY A 524 -23.83 87.15 -22.66
N ALA A 525 -23.15 86.02 -22.88
CA ALA A 525 -23.77 84.80 -23.39
C ALA A 525 -23.01 83.53 -22.95
N TRP A 526 -23.75 82.46 -22.71
CA TRP A 526 -23.22 81.12 -22.43
C TRP A 526 -23.16 80.25 -23.69
N THR A 527 -22.17 79.36 -23.77
CA THR A 527 -22.14 78.23 -24.70
C THR A 527 -21.61 77.01 -23.95
N GLY A 528 -22.53 76.14 -23.53
CA GLY A 528 -22.21 75.10 -22.53
C GLY A 528 -21.67 75.76 -21.25
N SER A 529 -20.52 75.32 -20.78
CA SER A 529 -19.86 75.86 -19.59
C SER A 529 -18.95 77.07 -19.85
N VAL A 530 -18.97 77.63 -21.07
CA VAL A 530 -18.15 78.80 -21.44
C VAL A 530 -18.99 80.06 -21.41
N TYR A 531 -18.58 81.05 -20.62
CA TYR A 531 -19.22 82.37 -20.55
C TYR A 531 -18.41 83.42 -21.31
N THR A 532 -19.08 84.19 -22.16
CA THR A 532 -18.52 85.39 -22.83
C THR A 532 -19.01 86.65 -22.12
N ALA A 533 -18.11 87.42 -21.52
CA ALA A 533 -18.46 88.59 -20.71
C ALA A 533 -18.86 89.82 -21.54
N GLN A 534 -19.79 90.64 -21.04
CA GLN A 534 -20.23 91.87 -21.72
C GLN A 534 -20.03 93.14 -20.89
N TYR A 535 -20.49 93.19 -19.64
CA TYR A 535 -20.45 94.41 -18.83
C TYR A 535 -19.42 94.31 -17.69
N SER A 536 -18.65 95.38 -17.49
CA SER A 536 -17.68 95.45 -16.40
C SER A 536 -18.36 95.44 -15.04
N GLY A 537 -17.84 94.68 -14.09
CA GLY A 537 -18.42 94.52 -12.75
C GLY A 537 -17.86 93.31 -12.03
N THR A 538 -18.32 93.07 -10.81
CA THR A 538 -18.11 91.79 -10.11
C THR A 538 -19.45 91.07 -10.12
N TRP A 539 -19.47 89.88 -10.71
CA TRP A 539 -20.66 89.09 -10.94
C TRP A 539 -20.53 87.72 -10.29
N GLN A 540 -21.64 87.17 -9.82
CA GLN A 540 -21.69 85.82 -9.29
C GLN A 540 -22.16 84.82 -10.36
N ILE A 541 -21.36 83.79 -10.59
CA ILE A 541 -21.73 82.60 -11.34
C ILE A 541 -22.33 81.59 -10.36
N THR A 542 -23.43 80.96 -10.73
CA THR A 542 -24.04 79.83 -10.01
C THR A 542 -24.09 78.63 -10.93
N ALA A 543 -23.56 77.49 -10.50
CA ALA A 543 -23.73 76.21 -11.17
C ALA A 543 -24.63 75.31 -10.33
N THR A 544 -25.62 74.67 -10.95
CA THR A 544 -26.56 73.76 -10.29
C THR A 544 -26.57 72.39 -10.97
N VAL A 545 -26.45 71.30 -10.20
CA VAL A 545 -26.58 69.90 -10.64
C VAL A 545 -27.51 69.19 -9.67
N ASP A 546 -28.58 68.55 -10.18
CA ASP A 546 -29.59 67.82 -9.39
C ASP A 546 -30.08 68.53 -8.12
N GLY A 547 -30.23 69.86 -8.20
CA GLY A 547 -30.71 70.71 -7.11
C GLY A 547 -29.65 71.19 -6.11
N VAL A 548 -28.41 70.69 -6.18
CA VAL A 548 -27.26 71.24 -5.42
C VAL A 548 -26.63 72.37 -6.21
N SER A 549 -26.23 73.46 -5.54
CA SER A 549 -25.63 74.63 -6.20
C SER A 549 -24.30 75.05 -5.58
N GLN A 550 -23.40 75.57 -6.40
CA GLN A 550 -22.13 76.20 -5.98
C GLN A 550 -21.90 77.49 -6.75
N THR A 551 -21.21 78.45 -6.13
CA THR A 551 -20.97 79.77 -6.72
C THR A 551 -19.49 80.06 -6.96
N ALA A 552 -19.22 80.91 -7.95
CA ALA A 552 -17.90 81.44 -8.26
C ALA A 552 -17.98 82.94 -8.57
N ALA A 553 -16.90 83.67 -8.33
CA ALA A 553 -16.84 85.11 -8.58
C ALA A 553 -16.19 85.40 -9.95
N LEU A 554 -16.83 86.24 -10.75
CA LEU A 554 -16.29 86.74 -12.03
C LEU A 554 -16.09 88.24 -11.96
N HIS A 555 -14.84 88.69 -12.04
CA HIS A 555 -14.52 90.11 -12.20
C HIS A 555 -14.34 90.43 -13.69
N VAL A 556 -15.14 91.36 -14.22
CA VAL A 556 -15.06 91.82 -15.60
C VAL A 556 -14.51 93.23 -15.65
N GLU A 557 -13.33 93.40 -16.25
CA GLU A 557 -12.73 94.70 -16.50
C GLU A 557 -13.30 95.33 -17.79
N ARG A 558 -13.25 96.66 -17.89
CA ARG A 558 -13.70 97.37 -19.11
C ARG A 558 -12.75 97.06 -20.27
N GLY A 559 -13.32 96.73 -21.42
CA GLY A 559 -12.57 96.59 -22.67
C GLY A 559 -11.91 97.91 -23.13
N PRO A 560 -10.88 97.84 -24.00
CA PRO A 560 -10.26 99.02 -24.57
C PRO A 560 -11.30 99.87 -25.31
N LEU A 561 -11.25 101.19 -25.14
CA LEU A 561 -12.11 102.13 -25.87
C LEU A 561 -11.94 101.91 -27.38
N ALA A 562 -13.03 101.53 -28.06
CA ALA A 562 -13.03 101.48 -29.52
C ALA A 562 -12.74 102.88 -30.06
N GLY A 563 -11.58 103.05 -30.71
CA GLY A 563 -11.24 104.29 -31.42
C GLY A 563 -12.30 104.58 -32.48
N ILE A 564 -12.83 105.81 -32.43
CA ILE A 564 -13.89 106.33 -33.29
C ILE A 564 -13.43 106.39 -34.75
#